data_AF-A0A6I3B892-F1
#
_entry.id   AF-A0A6I3B892-F1
#
_cell.length_a   1.000
_cell.length_b   1.000
_cell.length_c   1.000
_cell.angle_alpha   90.00
_cell.angle_beta   90.00
_cell.angle_gamma   90.00
#
_symmetry.space_group_name_H-M   'P 1'
#
loop_
_entity.id
_entity.type
_entity.pdbx_description
1 polymer ?
#
loop_
_entity_poly.entity_id
_entity_poly.type
_entity_poly.pdbx_seq_one_letter_code
_entity_poly.pdbx_strand_id
1 'polypeptide(L)'
;MNSAAGLSVSSTKRIGLIAAVSIGVGGMIGAGIFSILGVVASISGAAMWISFLLGGIVASFSAYSYVKLGQTFPSVGGAVTFMVKGWGDNKKAGTFNVFQYLAYVIAIALYATGFAAYAQGFWDIPTQFFAIGVILVFTLINFVGSRLMGRAESAIVITKVAILIVFIVAAVVTFTPQSSDNLSPANWSGPTAMIVGAGVLFVGYEGFGLITNAAANMAKPIKEIPRAIWISLGIVVAIYLAVSIGVVGQVPLSELKTLGDSALAVAAEPALGHFGFVLISIAALLSTASAVNATLFGSANVAYQIAKNGGLPPAFDKQLWGKDAEGLFITAALVIFFVLVFPLSAVASMGSAGFLLVYAAVNVGHLRIRSQTGAKAWPIYSAIVLCLVLFVFLFGYMVMEQRLSAIAMVVTFLLSWLIETWWRGRTHRSFKQLLDEVEHRPKAVSGS
;
A
#
# COMPACT_ATOMS: atom_id res chain seq x y z
N MET A 1 36.14 18.32 -30.02
CA MET A 1 34.96 19.09 -30.47
C MET A 1 33.73 18.45 -29.84
N ASN A 2 33.00 19.24 -29.07
CA ASN A 2 31.83 18.85 -28.27
C ASN A 2 30.67 18.36 -29.14
N SER A 3 30.02 17.27 -28.73
CA SER A 3 28.61 17.02 -29.03
C SER A 3 27.93 16.47 -27.79
N ALA A 4 27.61 17.39 -26.88
CA ALA A 4 26.64 17.18 -25.83
C ALA A 4 25.24 17.04 -26.46
N ALA A 5 24.85 15.82 -26.79
CA ALA A 5 23.44 15.50 -27.06
C ALA A 5 22.73 15.39 -25.71
N GLY A 6 22.37 16.55 -25.16
CA GLY A 6 21.49 16.63 -24.00
C GLY A 6 20.17 15.92 -24.32
N LEU A 7 19.90 14.83 -23.60
CA LEU A 7 18.57 14.26 -23.51
C LEU A 7 17.66 15.33 -22.93
N SER A 8 16.95 16.05 -23.81
CA SER A 8 15.87 16.93 -23.44
C SER A 8 14.80 16.08 -22.76
N VAL A 9 14.80 16.09 -21.43
CA VAL A 9 13.70 15.56 -20.62
C VAL A 9 12.45 16.27 -21.11
N SER A 10 11.62 15.56 -21.87
CA SER A 10 10.37 16.10 -22.40
C SER A 10 9.56 16.69 -21.24
N SER A 11 8.87 17.80 -21.49
CA SER A 11 8.07 18.56 -20.52
C SER A 11 6.81 17.83 -20.06
N THR A 12 6.93 16.56 -19.63
CA THR A 12 5.85 15.79 -19.01
C THR A 12 5.34 16.54 -17.79
N LYS A 13 4.04 16.87 -17.81
CA LYS A 13 3.34 17.60 -16.74
C LYS A 13 3.73 17.05 -15.37
N ARG A 14 4.38 17.89 -14.56
CA ARG A 14 4.81 17.54 -13.21
C ARG A 14 3.60 17.32 -12.30
N ILE A 15 3.69 16.33 -11.39
CA ILE A 15 2.64 15.98 -10.44
C ILE A 15 2.47 17.14 -9.43
N GLY A 16 1.27 17.71 -9.39
CA GLY A 16 0.89 18.74 -8.40
C GLY A 16 0.41 18.15 -7.07
N LEU A 17 0.12 19.00 -6.09
CA LEU A 17 -0.34 18.57 -4.75
C LEU A 17 -1.60 17.70 -4.80
N ILE A 18 -2.62 18.12 -5.55
CA ILE A 18 -3.90 17.39 -5.64
C ILE A 18 -3.66 15.99 -6.18
N ALA A 19 -2.88 15.86 -7.26
CA ALA A 19 -2.53 14.56 -7.82
C ALA A 19 -1.70 13.70 -6.86
N ALA A 20 -0.77 14.31 -6.09
CA ALA A 20 -0.01 13.60 -5.07
C ALA A 20 -0.89 13.13 -3.89
N VAL A 21 -1.86 13.95 -3.46
CA VAL A 21 -2.86 13.56 -2.46
C VAL A 21 -3.75 12.45 -3.03
N SER A 22 -4.16 12.53 -4.30
CA SER A 22 -4.91 11.46 -4.95
C SER A 22 -4.12 10.15 -4.99
N ILE A 23 -2.81 10.18 -5.26
CA ILE A 23 -1.96 8.97 -5.21
C ILE A 23 -1.96 8.38 -3.79
N GLY A 24 -1.80 9.22 -2.76
CA GLY A 24 -1.78 8.77 -1.36
C GLY A 24 -3.12 8.21 -0.89
N VAL A 25 -4.19 8.99 -1.05
CA VAL A 25 -5.56 8.60 -0.67
C VAL A 25 -6.03 7.43 -1.52
N GLY A 26 -5.73 7.42 -2.82
CA GLY A 26 -6.09 6.36 -3.75
C GLY A 26 -5.47 5.03 -3.39
N GLY A 27 -4.17 5.03 -3.08
CA GLY A 27 -3.44 3.83 -2.64
C GLY A 27 -3.83 3.36 -1.24
N MET A 28 -4.14 4.28 -0.31
CA MET A 28 -4.60 3.90 1.03
C MET A 28 -6.03 3.37 0.98
N ILE A 29 -7.00 4.19 0.52
CA ILE A 29 -8.42 3.84 0.34
C ILE A 29 -8.57 2.96 -0.91
N GLY A 30 -7.80 1.88 -1.02
CA GLY A 30 -7.93 0.81 -2.01
C GLY A 30 -8.76 -0.33 -1.42
N ALA A 31 -8.27 -1.56 -1.50
CA ALA A 31 -8.95 -2.70 -0.86
C ALA A 31 -8.89 -2.69 0.67
N GLY A 32 -8.08 -1.82 1.29
CA GLY A 32 -7.94 -1.75 2.74
C GLY A 32 -9.29 -1.60 3.45
N ILE A 33 -10.02 -0.52 3.16
CA ILE A 33 -11.35 -0.32 3.74
C ILE A 33 -12.42 -1.19 3.09
N PHE A 34 -12.36 -1.45 1.79
CA PHE A 34 -13.44 -2.17 1.13
C PHE A 34 -13.42 -3.67 1.44
N SER A 35 -12.26 -4.31 1.55
CA SER A 35 -12.13 -5.77 1.59
C SER A 35 -11.67 -6.33 2.92
N ILE A 36 -11.01 -5.53 3.77
CA ILE A 36 -10.43 -6.05 5.03
C ILE A 36 -11.34 -5.79 6.24
N LEU A 37 -12.42 -5.00 6.09
CA LEU A 37 -13.33 -4.66 7.19
C LEU A 37 -13.91 -5.90 7.89
N GLY A 38 -14.48 -6.86 7.15
CA GLY A 38 -15.05 -8.07 7.76
C GLY A 38 -13.98 -8.94 8.44
N VAL A 39 -12.76 -8.97 7.90
CA VAL A 39 -11.61 -9.66 8.51
C VAL A 39 -11.21 -9.01 9.84
N VAL A 40 -11.18 -7.68 9.92
CA VAL A 40 -10.85 -6.98 11.16
C VAL A 40 -12.00 -7.07 12.17
N ALA A 41 -13.24 -7.02 11.70
CA ALA A 41 -14.42 -7.22 12.55
C ALA A 41 -14.42 -8.62 13.17
N SER A 42 -14.00 -9.66 12.43
CA SER A 42 -13.93 -11.01 12.96
C SER A 42 -12.84 -11.22 14.01
N ILE A 43 -11.78 -10.41 13.95
CA ILE A 43 -10.68 -10.43 14.92
C ILE A 43 -11.01 -9.55 16.13
N SER A 44 -11.25 -8.26 15.90
CA SER A 44 -11.33 -7.21 16.94
C SER A 44 -12.76 -6.95 17.45
N GLY A 45 -13.77 -7.54 16.82
CA GLY A 45 -15.17 -7.32 17.15
C GLY A 45 -15.62 -5.89 16.87
N ALA A 46 -16.52 -5.38 17.71
CA ALA A 46 -17.00 -4.01 17.61
C ALA A 46 -15.92 -2.94 17.86
N ALA A 47 -14.78 -3.34 18.45
CA ALA A 47 -13.63 -2.46 18.66
C ALA A 47 -12.74 -2.30 17.41
N MET A 48 -13.17 -2.76 16.22
CA MET A 48 -12.37 -2.64 15.01
C MET A 48 -11.96 -1.20 14.69
N TRP A 49 -12.77 -0.19 15.03
CA TRP A 49 -12.40 1.22 14.85
C TRP A 49 -11.14 1.60 15.66
N ILE A 50 -10.92 0.96 16.82
CA ILE A 50 -9.69 1.12 17.61
C ILE A 50 -8.51 0.51 16.85
N SER A 51 -8.68 -0.65 16.20
CA SER A 51 -7.64 -1.22 15.35
C SER A 51 -7.26 -0.29 14.21
N PHE A 52 -8.25 0.34 13.55
CA PHE A 52 -8.00 1.36 12.54
C PHE A 52 -7.22 2.55 13.12
N LEU A 53 -7.63 3.07 14.28
CA LEU A 53 -6.92 4.15 14.96
C LEU A 53 -5.47 3.79 15.27
N LEU A 54 -5.23 2.61 15.86
CA LEU A 54 -3.89 2.11 16.18
C LEU A 54 -3.03 1.99 14.93
N GLY A 55 -3.56 1.39 13.85
CA GLY A 55 -2.87 1.30 12.56
C GLY A 55 -2.50 2.69 12.02
N GLY A 56 -3.42 3.66 12.09
CA GLY A 56 -3.18 5.04 11.69
C GLY A 56 -2.11 5.76 12.51
N ILE A 57 -2.05 5.50 13.82
CA ILE A 57 -0.99 6.02 14.71
C ILE A 57 0.37 5.45 14.29
N VAL A 58 0.46 4.13 14.10
CA VAL A 58 1.72 3.48 13.67
C VAL A 58 2.15 3.99 12.30
N ALA A 59 1.21 4.15 11.37
CA ALA A 59 1.45 4.71 10.05
C ALA A 59 1.95 6.16 10.13
N SER A 60 1.41 6.98 11.04
CA SER A 60 1.83 8.38 11.25
C SER A 60 3.30 8.50 11.67
N PHE A 61 3.76 7.62 12.56
CA PHE A 61 5.17 7.58 12.96
C PHE A 61 6.09 7.19 11.80
N SER A 62 5.70 6.22 10.97
CA SER A 62 6.45 5.87 9.76
C SER A 62 6.40 6.97 8.69
N ALA A 63 5.25 7.63 8.54
CA ALA A 63 5.05 8.75 7.64
C ALA A 63 5.99 9.92 7.97
N TYR A 64 6.26 10.18 9.26
CA TYR A 64 7.26 11.17 9.67
C TYR A 64 8.64 10.91 9.03
N SER A 65 9.10 9.66 9.03
CA SER A 65 10.36 9.29 8.39
C SER A 65 10.30 9.45 6.88
N TYR A 66 9.21 9.02 6.24
CA TYR A 66 9.02 9.16 4.80
C TYR A 66 8.96 10.63 4.35
N VAL A 67 8.35 11.50 5.15
CA VAL A 67 8.35 12.95 4.91
C VAL A 67 9.79 13.49 4.94
N LYS A 68 10.54 13.19 6.00
CA LYS A 68 11.91 13.69 6.17
C LYS A 68 12.84 13.17 5.09
N LEU A 69 12.82 11.86 4.85
CA LEU A 69 13.61 11.22 3.81
C LEU A 69 13.21 11.68 2.40
N GLY A 70 11.91 11.83 2.11
CA GLY A 70 11.42 12.28 0.81
C GLY A 70 11.74 13.74 0.51
N GLN A 71 11.80 14.60 1.54
CA GLN A 71 12.28 15.97 1.40
C GLN A 71 13.78 16.04 1.10
N THR A 72 14.58 15.21 1.79
CA THR A 72 16.04 15.22 1.65
C THR A 72 16.50 14.48 0.39
N PHE A 73 15.85 13.38 0.01
CA PHE A 73 16.25 12.49 -1.08
C PHE A 73 15.10 12.22 -2.09
N PRO A 74 14.56 13.25 -2.77
CA PRO A 74 13.47 13.08 -3.73
C PRO A 74 13.93 12.28 -4.95
N SER A 75 13.46 11.04 -5.06
CA SER A 75 13.91 10.05 -6.04
C SER A 75 12.73 9.26 -6.63
N VAL A 76 12.98 8.55 -7.74
CA VAL A 76 12.02 7.57 -8.28
C VAL A 76 12.12 6.31 -7.43
N GLY A 77 10.99 5.72 -7.03
CA GLY A 77 10.96 4.51 -6.19
C GLY A 77 11.27 4.73 -4.71
N GLY A 78 11.45 5.99 -4.28
CA GLY A 78 11.39 6.48 -2.90
C GLY A 78 12.04 5.60 -1.85
N ALA A 79 11.27 4.65 -1.30
CA ALA A 79 11.70 3.71 -0.28
C ALA A 79 12.96 2.91 -0.65
N VAL A 80 13.16 2.56 -1.92
CA VAL A 80 14.38 1.89 -2.40
C VAL A 80 15.62 2.74 -2.10
N THR A 81 15.54 4.02 -2.46
CA THR A 81 16.61 5.00 -2.18
C THR A 81 16.84 5.16 -0.69
N PHE A 82 15.76 5.23 0.11
CA PHE A 82 15.86 5.38 1.56
C PHE A 82 16.54 4.18 2.20
N MET A 83 16.23 2.97 1.73
CA MET A 83 16.85 1.73 2.18
C MET A 83 18.34 1.72 1.87
N VAL A 84 18.73 2.03 0.63
CA VAL A 84 20.14 2.05 0.21
C VAL A 84 20.93 3.16 0.92
N LYS A 85 20.39 4.38 1.04
CA LYS A 85 21.05 5.46 1.79
C LYS A 85 21.20 5.12 3.27
N GLY A 86 20.18 4.54 3.89
CA GLY A 86 20.16 4.23 5.31
C GLY A 86 21.03 3.03 5.71
N TRP A 87 21.04 1.99 4.89
CA TRP A 87 21.76 0.74 5.17
C TRP A 87 23.11 0.65 4.47
N GLY A 88 23.36 1.47 3.45
CA GLY A 88 24.54 1.41 2.59
C GLY A 88 24.36 0.44 1.41
N ASP A 89 25.31 0.47 0.47
CA ASP A 89 25.36 -0.45 -0.65
C ASP A 89 25.85 -1.85 -0.22
N ASN A 90 24.94 -2.65 0.34
CA ASN A 90 25.25 -4.00 0.81
C ASN A 90 24.07 -4.97 0.66
N LYS A 91 24.34 -6.24 0.99
CA LYS A 91 23.38 -7.34 0.96
C LYS A 91 22.11 -7.08 1.78
N LYS A 92 22.19 -6.33 2.89
CA LYS A 92 21.02 -6.05 3.74
C LYS A 92 20.06 -5.09 3.03
N ALA A 93 20.58 -4.01 2.46
CA ALA A 93 19.77 -3.06 1.68
C ALA A 93 19.11 -3.75 0.49
N GLY A 94 19.86 -4.57 -0.25
CA GLY A 94 19.33 -5.34 -1.37
C GLY A 94 18.23 -6.33 -0.96
N THR A 95 18.43 -7.06 0.14
CA THR A 95 17.44 -8.01 0.68
C THR A 95 16.12 -7.30 1.00
N PHE A 96 16.16 -6.18 1.72
CA PHE A 96 14.95 -5.43 2.07
C PHE A 96 14.26 -4.81 0.85
N ASN A 97 15.02 -4.41 -0.18
CA ASN A 97 14.44 -3.90 -1.42
C ASN A 97 13.73 -5.00 -2.23
N VAL A 98 14.33 -6.19 -2.34
CA VAL A 98 13.67 -7.35 -2.98
C VAL A 98 12.44 -7.77 -2.18
N PHE A 99 12.56 -7.80 -0.85
CA PHE A 99 11.44 -8.11 0.03
C PHE A 99 10.30 -7.09 -0.09
N GLN A 100 10.62 -5.79 -0.19
CA GLN A 100 9.64 -4.75 -0.45
C GLN A 100 8.92 -4.95 -1.77
N TYR A 101 9.64 -5.32 -2.83
CA TYR A 101 9.01 -5.65 -4.11
C TYR A 101 8.02 -6.82 -3.99
N LEU A 102 8.40 -7.90 -3.28
CA LEU A 102 7.50 -9.03 -3.03
C LEU A 102 6.32 -8.64 -2.12
N ALA A 103 6.50 -7.73 -1.17
CA ALA A 103 5.40 -7.18 -0.38
C ALA A 103 4.39 -6.42 -1.26
N TYR A 104 4.86 -5.65 -2.25
CA TYR A 104 3.97 -5.02 -3.24
C TYR A 104 3.20 -6.05 -4.07
N VAL A 105 3.85 -7.14 -4.50
CA VAL A 105 3.16 -8.25 -5.19
C VAL A 105 1.99 -8.77 -4.35
N ILE A 106 2.21 -9.01 -3.06
CA ILE A 106 1.18 -9.50 -2.14
C ILE A 106 0.07 -8.45 -1.94
N ALA A 107 0.40 -7.16 -1.87
CA ALA A 107 -0.59 -6.09 -1.79
C ALA A 107 -1.45 -5.98 -3.06
N ILE A 108 -0.87 -6.16 -4.25
CA ILE A 108 -1.64 -6.20 -5.50
C ILE A 108 -2.58 -7.42 -5.50
N ALA A 109 -2.14 -8.57 -4.98
CA ALA A 109 -2.98 -9.76 -4.87
C ALA A 109 -4.18 -9.51 -3.95
N LEU A 110 -3.96 -8.88 -2.80
CA LEU A 110 -5.03 -8.41 -1.91
C LEU A 110 -6.04 -7.51 -2.65
N TYR A 111 -5.55 -6.58 -3.47
CA TYR A 111 -6.43 -5.66 -4.19
C TYR A 111 -7.23 -6.35 -5.30
N ALA A 112 -6.61 -7.28 -6.02
CA ALA A 112 -7.28 -8.07 -7.05
C ALA A 112 -8.34 -9.01 -6.45
N THR A 113 -8.05 -9.65 -5.32
CA THR A 113 -9.03 -10.48 -4.60
C THR A 113 -10.18 -9.63 -4.06
N GLY A 114 -9.88 -8.44 -3.54
CA GLY A 114 -10.91 -7.47 -3.14
C GLY A 114 -11.82 -7.07 -4.29
N PHE A 115 -11.26 -6.76 -5.46
CA PHE A 115 -12.04 -6.49 -6.68
C PHE A 115 -12.96 -7.66 -7.03
N ALA A 116 -12.41 -8.88 -7.01
CA ALA A 116 -13.16 -10.08 -7.35
C ALA A 116 -14.35 -10.35 -6.43
N ALA A 117 -14.19 -10.11 -5.13
CA ALA A 117 -15.28 -10.31 -4.17
C ALA A 117 -16.48 -9.38 -4.45
N TYR A 118 -16.22 -8.11 -4.77
CA TYR A 118 -17.29 -7.19 -5.14
C TYR A 118 -17.87 -7.47 -6.53
N ALA A 119 -17.06 -7.96 -7.47
CA ALA A 119 -17.53 -8.30 -8.82
C ALA A 119 -18.48 -9.51 -8.80
N GLN A 120 -18.20 -10.50 -7.95
CA GLN A 120 -19.05 -11.67 -7.78
C GLN A 120 -20.47 -11.31 -7.30
N GLY A 121 -20.63 -10.19 -6.58
CA GLY A 121 -21.94 -9.70 -6.15
C GLY A 121 -22.88 -9.31 -7.31
N PHE A 122 -22.36 -9.11 -8.53
CA PHE A 122 -23.15 -8.74 -9.70
C PHE A 122 -23.28 -9.87 -10.74
N TRP A 123 -22.30 -10.78 -10.77
CA TRP A 123 -22.19 -11.79 -11.81
C TRP A 123 -21.78 -13.13 -11.20
N ASP A 124 -22.48 -14.20 -11.59
CA ASP A 124 -22.20 -15.56 -11.17
C ASP A 124 -21.03 -16.18 -11.97
N ILE A 125 -19.84 -15.59 -11.77
CA ILE A 125 -18.58 -16.05 -12.35
C ILE A 125 -17.62 -16.30 -11.18
N PRO A 126 -16.81 -17.39 -11.20
CA PRO A 126 -15.87 -17.66 -10.13
C PRO A 126 -14.92 -16.48 -9.89
N THR A 127 -14.74 -16.09 -8.62
CA THR A 127 -13.95 -14.92 -8.18
C THR A 127 -12.55 -14.87 -8.80
N GLN A 128 -11.92 -16.01 -8.98
CA GLN A 128 -10.59 -16.14 -9.57
C GLN A 128 -10.51 -15.53 -10.98
N PHE A 129 -11.57 -15.63 -11.79
CA PHE A 129 -11.60 -15.02 -13.13
C PHE A 129 -11.62 -13.50 -13.05
N PHE A 130 -12.36 -12.92 -12.10
CA PHE A 130 -12.35 -11.46 -11.88
C PHE A 130 -10.99 -10.98 -11.40
N ALA A 131 -10.38 -11.69 -10.46
CA ALA A 131 -9.06 -11.32 -9.92
C ALA A 131 -7.98 -11.40 -11.01
N ILE A 132 -7.94 -12.49 -11.79
CA ILE A 132 -7.01 -12.64 -12.92
C ILE A 132 -7.30 -11.58 -14.00
N GLY A 133 -8.58 -11.38 -14.33
CA GLY A 133 -9.01 -10.43 -15.35
C GLY A 133 -8.57 -9.00 -15.05
N VAL A 134 -8.78 -8.52 -13.82
CA VAL A 134 -8.37 -7.17 -13.43
C VAL A 134 -6.84 -7.01 -13.48
N ILE A 135 -6.09 -8.03 -13.06
CA ILE A 135 -4.62 -8.03 -13.17
C ILE A 135 -4.20 -7.90 -14.62
N LEU A 136 -4.70 -8.77 -15.51
CA LEU A 136 -4.31 -8.78 -16.93
C LEU A 136 -4.69 -7.49 -17.66
N VAL A 137 -5.88 -6.94 -17.38
CA VAL A 137 -6.32 -5.65 -17.95
C VAL A 137 -5.35 -4.54 -17.55
N PHE A 138 -5.00 -4.41 -16.28
CA PHE A 138 -4.08 -3.35 -15.85
C PHE A 138 -2.63 -3.62 -16.25
N THR A 139 -2.19 -4.87 -16.34
CA THR A 139 -0.91 -5.23 -16.97
C THR A 139 -0.88 -4.72 -18.42
N LEU A 140 -1.94 -4.95 -19.20
CA LEU A 140 -2.00 -4.48 -20.59
C LEU A 140 -2.05 -2.95 -20.69
N ILE A 141 -2.83 -2.28 -19.84
CA ILE A 141 -2.91 -0.80 -19.80
C ILE A 141 -1.53 -0.20 -19.49
N ASN A 142 -0.82 -0.76 -18.50
CA ASN A 142 0.53 -0.30 -18.15
C ASN A 142 1.53 -0.57 -19.28
N PHE A 143 1.38 -1.68 -20.01
CA PHE A 143 2.23 -2.01 -21.16
C PHE A 143 2.07 -1.04 -22.34
N VAL A 144 0.83 -0.64 -22.67
CA VAL A 144 0.54 0.25 -23.81
C VAL A 144 1.08 1.67 -23.56
N GLY A 145 1.15 2.11 -22.30
CA GLY A 145 1.72 3.40 -21.91
C GLY A 145 0.63 4.39 -21.50
N SER A 146 0.43 4.52 -20.20
CA SER A 146 -0.75 5.12 -19.60
C SER A 146 -0.67 6.65 -19.44
N ARG A 147 -0.44 7.38 -20.55
CA ARG A 147 -0.41 8.86 -20.53
C ARG A 147 -1.72 9.50 -20.00
N LEU A 148 -2.82 8.74 -19.92
CA LEU A 148 -4.12 9.15 -19.38
C LEU A 148 -4.33 8.87 -17.88
N MET A 149 -3.38 8.24 -17.19
CA MET A 149 -3.63 7.64 -15.87
C MET A 149 -3.83 8.64 -14.74
N GLY A 150 -3.10 9.76 -14.70
CA GLY A 150 -3.13 10.67 -13.55
C GLY A 150 -4.45 11.41 -13.34
N ARG A 151 -5.16 11.81 -14.41
CA ARG A 151 -6.45 12.50 -14.30
C ARG A 151 -7.59 11.54 -13.98
N ALA A 152 -7.58 10.37 -14.58
CA ALA A 152 -8.55 9.31 -14.30
C ALA A 152 -8.46 8.88 -12.82
N GLU A 153 -7.24 8.73 -12.30
CA GLU A 153 -7.00 8.38 -10.90
C GLU A 153 -7.58 9.40 -9.93
N SER A 154 -7.30 10.69 -10.11
CA SER A 154 -7.88 11.73 -9.24
C SER A 154 -9.41 11.73 -9.25
N ALA A 155 -10.03 11.52 -10.42
CA ALA A 155 -11.49 11.45 -10.52
C ALA A 155 -12.06 10.23 -9.78
N ILE A 156 -11.42 9.05 -9.92
CA ILE A 156 -11.81 7.83 -9.20
C ILE A 156 -11.71 8.05 -7.69
N VAL A 157 -10.61 8.65 -7.22
CA VAL A 157 -10.38 8.90 -5.78
C VAL A 157 -11.42 9.85 -5.21
N ILE A 158 -11.70 10.96 -5.89
CA ILE A 158 -12.73 11.91 -5.46
C ILE A 158 -14.10 11.23 -5.40
N THR A 159 -14.44 10.43 -6.41
CA THR A 159 -15.71 9.71 -6.49
C THR A 159 -15.87 8.70 -5.35
N LYS A 160 -14.88 7.84 -5.11
CA LYS A 160 -14.96 6.84 -4.03
C LYS A 160 -15.00 7.49 -2.64
N VAL A 161 -14.26 8.58 -2.42
CA VAL A 161 -14.32 9.34 -1.17
C VAL A 161 -15.71 9.97 -0.98
N ALA A 162 -16.29 10.55 -2.03
CA ALA A 162 -17.64 11.11 -1.96
C ALA A 162 -18.68 10.04 -1.60
N ILE A 163 -18.59 8.84 -2.20
CA ILE A 163 -19.48 7.72 -1.89
C ILE A 163 -19.32 7.26 -0.44
N LEU A 164 -18.08 7.17 0.08
CA LEU A 164 -17.84 6.86 1.49
C LEU A 164 -18.41 7.93 2.42
N ILE A 165 -18.34 9.21 2.06
CA ILE A 165 -18.97 10.29 2.83
C ILE A 165 -20.50 10.13 2.86
N VAL A 166 -21.11 9.79 1.72
CA VAL A 166 -22.57 9.51 1.66
C VAL A 166 -22.93 8.36 2.61
N PHE A 167 -22.17 7.27 2.60
CA PHE A 167 -22.37 6.17 3.53
C PHE A 167 -22.21 6.60 4.99
N ILE A 168 -21.16 7.35 5.34
CA ILE A 168 -20.93 7.85 6.70
C ILE A 168 -22.11 8.70 7.17
N VAL A 169 -22.57 9.64 6.34
CA VAL A 169 -23.71 10.51 6.67
C VAL A 169 -24.97 9.68 6.85
N ALA A 170 -25.25 8.75 5.94
CA ALA A 170 -26.41 7.86 6.04
C ALA A 170 -26.36 7.02 7.32
N ALA A 171 -25.18 6.51 7.69
CA ALA A 171 -24.98 5.72 8.89
C ALA A 171 -25.22 6.50 10.19
N VAL A 172 -24.87 7.79 10.20
CA VAL A 172 -25.16 8.69 11.32
C VAL A 172 -26.64 9.06 11.38
N VAL A 173 -27.26 9.38 10.24
CA VAL A 173 -28.68 9.79 10.17
C VAL A 173 -29.62 8.65 10.55
N THR A 174 -29.27 7.41 10.22
CA THR A 174 -30.07 6.21 10.51
C THR A 174 -29.62 5.50 11.80
N PHE A 175 -28.81 6.15 12.62
CA PHE A 175 -28.28 5.56 13.85
C PHE A 175 -29.40 5.27 14.87
N THR A 176 -29.46 4.02 15.36
CA THR A 176 -30.52 3.55 16.26
C THR A 176 -29.98 3.12 17.63
N PRO A 177 -30.84 2.85 18.63
CA PRO A 177 -30.39 2.19 19.87
C PRO A 177 -29.67 0.87 19.62
N GLN A 178 -30.13 0.05 18.66
CA GLN A 178 -29.45 -1.18 18.26
C GLN A 178 -28.04 -0.91 17.73
N SER A 179 -27.83 0.22 17.05
CA SER A 179 -26.48 0.63 16.61
C SER A 179 -25.54 0.90 17.79
N SER A 180 -26.07 1.41 18.90
CA SER A 180 -25.32 1.60 20.15
C SER A 180 -24.99 0.25 20.80
N ASP A 181 -25.95 -0.67 20.80
CA ASP A 181 -25.75 -2.02 21.33
C ASP A 181 -24.70 -2.79 20.53
N ASN A 182 -24.70 -2.65 19.19
CA ASN A 182 -23.68 -3.26 18.34
C ASN A 182 -22.27 -2.74 18.67
N LEU A 183 -22.12 -1.44 18.97
CA LEU A 183 -20.85 -0.80 19.32
C LEU A 183 -20.40 -1.05 20.78
N SER A 184 -21.27 -1.65 21.60
CA SER A 184 -21.04 -1.85 23.03
C SER A 184 -19.70 -2.55 23.32
N PRO A 185 -18.99 -2.15 24.40
CA PRO A 185 -17.81 -2.86 24.90
C PRO A 185 -18.00 -4.36 25.14
N ALA A 186 -19.24 -4.82 25.34
CA ALA A 186 -19.56 -6.25 25.45
C ALA A 186 -19.21 -7.03 24.17
N ASN A 187 -19.18 -6.37 23.00
CA ASN A 187 -18.85 -6.96 21.70
C ASN A 187 -17.38 -6.81 21.32
N TRP A 188 -16.51 -6.42 22.27
CA TRP A 188 -15.09 -6.21 22.02
C TRP A 188 -14.30 -7.51 22.27
N SER A 189 -13.39 -7.85 21.36
CA SER A 189 -12.58 -9.07 21.46
C SER A 189 -11.31 -8.90 22.32
N GLY A 190 -11.19 -7.79 23.04
CA GLY A 190 -10.08 -7.48 23.96
C GLY A 190 -8.85 -6.84 23.30
N PRO A 191 -7.89 -6.34 24.10
CA PRO A 191 -6.78 -5.51 23.61
C PRO A 191 -5.85 -6.22 22.62
N THR A 192 -5.52 -7.49 22.85
CA THR A 192 -4.66 -8.29 21.95
C THR A 192 -5.27 -8.36 20.56
N ALA A 193 -6.59 -8.59 20.46
CA ALA A 193 -7.30 -8.65 19.20
C ALA A 193 -7.34 -7.30 18.49
N MET A 194 -7.38 -6.18 19.22
CA MET A 194 -7.29 -4.85 18.63
C MET A 194 -5.91 -4.62 17.99
N ILE A 195 -4.83 -5.07 18.65
CA ILE A 195 -3.45 -4.98 18.14
C ILE A 195 -3.27 -5.87 16.91
N VAL A 196 -3.77 -7.11 16.94
CA VAL A 196 -3.73 -8.01 15.77
C VAL A 196 -4.53 -7.42 14.61
N GLY A 197 -5.73 -6.92 14.85
CA GLY A 197 -6.55 -6.25 13.83
C GLY A 197 -5.84 -5.04 13.21
N ALA A 198 -5.17 -4.23 14.04
CA ALA A 198 -4.36 -3.09 13.58
C ALA A 198 -3.18 -3.56 12.70
N GLY A 199 -2.59 -4.69 13.05
CA GLY A 199 -1.61 -5.39 12.21
C GLY A 199 -2.20 -5.80 10.88
N VAL A 200 -3.31 -6.56 10.85
CA VAL A 200 -3.93 -7.08 9.61
C VAL A 200 -4.30 -5.97 8.63
N LEU A 201 -4.85 -4.84 9.11
CA LEU A 201 -5.26 -3.74 8.24
C LEU A 201 -4.12 -2.77 7.85
N PHE A 202 -2.90 -2.95 8.38
CA PHE A 202 -1.81 -1.99 8.20
C PHE A 202 -1.47 -1.71 6.73
N VAL A 203 -1.59 -2.71 5.87
CA VAL A 203 -1.48 -2.59 4.40
C VAL A 203 -2.40 -1.51 3.83
N GLY A 204 -3.57 -1.28 4.44
CA GLY A 204 -4.51 -0.21 4.08
C GLY A 204 -4.00 1.20 4.36
N TYR A 205 -2.88 1.36 5.07
CA TYR A 205 -2.20 2.63 5.29
C TYR A 205 -0.92 2.79 4.45
N GLU A 206 -0.48 1.80 3.69
CA GLU A 206 0.82 1.87 3.01
C GLU A 206 0.90 2.97 1.93
N GLY A 207 -0.25 3.41 1.42
CA GLY A 207 -0.35 4.30 0.25
C GLY A 207 0.37 5.64 0.42
N PHE A 208 0.67 6.11 1.65
CA PHE A 208 1.50 7.31 1.83
C PHE A 208 2.92 7.13 1.26
N GLY A 209 3.45 5.90 1.26
CA GLY A 209 4.75 5.57 0.67
C GLY A 209 4.76 5.67 -0.86
N LEU A 210 3.60 5.51 -1.52
CA LEU A 210 3.49 5.67 -2.97
C LEU A 210 3.75 7.12 -3.42
N ILE A 211 3.45 8.10 -2.55
CA ILE A 211 3.75 9.52 -2.82
C ILE A 211 5.27 9.71 -2.99
N THR A 212 6.09 9.09 -2.14
CA THR A 212 7.54 9.23 -2.21
C THR A 212 8.14 8.49 -3.41
N ASN A 213 7.47 7.44 -3.91
CA ASN A 213 7.89 6.77 -5.15
C ASN A 213 7.75 7.67 -6.38
N ALA A 214 6.78 8.58 -6.36
CA ALA A 214 6.52 9.56 -7.42
C ALA A 214 7.25 10.90 -7.20
N ALA A 215 8.05 11.04 -6.14
CA ALA A 215 8.64 12.31 -5.70
C ALA A 215 9.44 13.02 -6.80
N ALA A 216 10.23 12.27 -7.59
CA ALA A 216 11.03 12.85 -8.67
C ALA A 216 10.20 13.52 -9.78
N ASN A 217 8.94 13.12 -9.94
CA ASN A 217 8.03 13.66 -10.95
C ASN A 217 7.14 14.79 -10.40
N MET A 218 7.27 15.15 -9.12
CA MET A 218 6.49 16.20 -8.50
C MET A 218 6.99 17.60 -8.89
N ALA A 219 6.06 18.56 -8.96
CA ALA A 219 6.38 19.93 -9.34
C ALA A 219 7.30 20.63 -8.33
N LYS A 220 7.02 20.43 -7.03
CA LYS A 220 7.71 21.05 -5.89
C LYS A 220 7.90 20.02 -4.75
N PRO A 221 8.72 18.97 -4.93
CA PRO A 221 8.77 17.82 -4.03
C PRO A 221 9.05 18.19 -2.56
N ILE A 222 10.00 19.08 -2.31
CA ILE A 222 10.39 19.48 -0.93
C ILE A 222 9.22 20.10 -0.14
N LYS A 223 8.34 20.87 -0.81
CA LYS A 223 7.18 21.53 -0.19
C LYS A 223 5.92 20.66 -0.21
N GLU A 224 5.74 19.87 -1.27
CA GLU A 224 4.48 19.16 -1.51
C GLU A 224 4.48 17.73 -0.94
N ILE A 225 5.62 17.05 -0.80
CA ILE A 225 5.68 15.71 -0.17
C ILE A 225 5.11 15.73 1.26
N PRO A 226 5.54 16.64 2.16
CA PRO A 226 4.99 16.70 3.52
C PRO A 226 3.48 16.93 3.54
N ARG A 227 3.02 17.87 2.71
CA ARG A 227 1.60 18.23 2.61
C ARG A 227 0.79 17.04 2.11
N ALA A 228 1.24 16.43 1.01
CA ALA A 228 0.56 15.30 0.41
C ALA A 228 0.45 14.13 1.39
N ILE A 229 1.53 13.76 2.09
CA ILE A 229 1.53 12.66 3.05
C ILE A 229 0.59 12.94 4.23
N TRP A 230 0.72 14.09 4.90
CA TRP A 230 -0.09 14.38 6.09
C TRP A 230 -1.57 14.61 5.76
N ILE A 231 -1.88 15.29 4.64
CA ILE A 231 -3.27 15.46 4.19
C ILE A 231 -3.89 14.10 3.86
N SER A 232 -3.18 13.26 3.08
CA SER A 232 -3.71 11.96 2.69
C SER A 232 -3.95 11.08 3.91
N LEU A 233 -2.99 11.02 4.84
CA LEU A 233 -3.11 10.21 6.04
C LEU A 233 -4.24 10.69 6.96
N GLY A 234 -4.39 12.01 7.15
CA GLY A 234 -5.49 12.58 7.93
C GLY A 234 -6.86 12.26 7.34
N ILE A 235 -7.03 12.40 6.02
CA ILE A 235 -8.27 12.04 5.31
C ILE A 235 -8.58 10.55 5.51
N VAL A 236 -7.59 9.69 5.29
CA VAL A 236 -7.75 8.23 5.38
C VAL A 236 -8.11 7.80 6.80
N VAL A 237 -7.39 8.29 7.82
CA VAL A 237 -7.68 7.96 9.21
C VAL A 237 -9.11 8.39 9.57
N ALA A 238 -9.51 9.62 9.23
CA ALA A 238 -10.86 10.09 9.51
C ALA A 238 -11.94 9.22 8.85
N ILE A 239 -11.77 8.90 7.55
CA ILE A 239 -12.70 8.05 6.81
C ILE A 239 -12.73 6.64 7.40
N TYR A 240 -11.59 6.05 7.71
CA TYR A 240 -11.51 4.68 8.23
C TYR A 240 -12.21 4.55 9.58
N LEU A 241 -12.04 5.52 10.48
CA LEU A 241 -12.74 5.54 11.76
C LEU A 241 -14.25 5.70 11.57
N ALA A 242 -14.68 6.67 10.76
CA ALA A 242 -16.10 6.92 10.53
C ALA A 242 -16.79 5.72 9.85
N VAL A 243 -16.15 5.12 8.84
CA VAL A 243 -16.67 3.95 8.14
C VAL A 243 -16.72 2.73 9.07
N SER A 244 -15.66 2.45 9.82
CA SER A 244 -15.64 1.28 10.73
C SER A 244 -16.68 1.39 11.84
N ILE A 245 -16.89 2.57 12.40
CA ILE A 245 -17.98 2.82 13.36
C ILE A 245 -19.35 2.65 12.68
N GLY A 246 -19.53 3.22 11.48
CA GLY A 246 -20.77 3.10 10.72
C GLY A 246 -21.12 1.65 10.40
N VAL A 247 -20.16 0.85 9.95
CA VAL A 247 -20.35 -0.56 9.60
C VAL A 247 -20.78 -1.39 10.81
N VAL A 248 -20.08 -1.27 11.94
CA VAL A 248 -20.45 -1.97 13.18
C VAL A 248 -21.79 -1.47 13.70
N GLY A 249 -22.07 -0.17 13.59
CA GLY A 249 -23.34 0.39 14.00
C GLY A 249 -24.53 -0.15 13.20
N GLN A 250 -24.34 -0.48 11.92
CA GLN A 250 -25.44 -0.91 11.06
C GLN A 250 -25.71 -2.40 11.04
N VAL A 251 -24.69 -3.22 11.24
CA VAL A 251 -24.81 -4.68 11.09
C VAL A 251 -24.33 -5.38 12.36
N PRO A 252 -25.12 -6.31 12.93
CA PRO A 252 -24.68 -7.10 14.08
C PRO A 252 -23.37 -7.85 13.81
N LEU A 253 -22.53 -7.95 14.84
CA LEU A 253 -21.19 -8.56 14.70
C LEU A 253 -21.24 -10.02 14.23
N SER A 254 -22.27 -10.78 14.61
CA SER A 254 -22.47 -12.17 14.16
C SER A 254 -22.59 -12.28 12.65
N GLU A 255 -23.23 -11.31 12.02
CA GLU A 255 -23.40 -11.25 10.57
C GLU A 255 -22.14 -10.70 9.89
N LEU A 256 -21.56 -9.60 10.39
CA LEU A 256 -20.31 -9.02 9.85
C LEU A 256 -19.17 -10.04 9.72
N LYS A 257 -19.07 -10.97 10.66
CA LYS A 257 -18.08 -12.07 10.66
C LYS A 257 -18.20 -13.00 9.46
N THR A 258 -19.38 -13.11 8.87
CA THR A 258 -19.68 -13.99 7.73
C THR A 258 -19.53 -13.29 6.38
N LEU A 259 -19.59 -11.95 6.36
CA LEU A 259 -19.62 -11.16 5.13
C LEU A 259 -18.25 -11.01 4.46
N GLY A 260 -17.17 -11.21 5.22
CA GLY A 260 -15.79 -11.09 4.73
C GLY A 260 -15.56 -9.79 3.97
N ASP A 261 -15.34 -9.94 2.67
CA ASP A 261 -14.86 -8.92 1.75
C ASP A 261 -15.97 -7.95 1.30
N SER A 262 -17.25 -8.31 1.51
CA SER A 262 -18.43 -7.54 1.10
C SER A 262 -19.05 -6.71 2.23
N ALA A 263 -18.45 -6.76 3.42
CA ALA A 263 -19.02 -6.23 4.66
C ALA A 263 -19.48 -4.76 4.56
N LEU A 264 -18.74 -3.92 3.84
CA LEU A 264 -19.10 -2.50 3.68
C LEU A 264 -20.33 -2.29 2.80
N ALA A 265 -20.47 -3.06 1.72
CA ALA A 265 -21.63 -2.93 0.83
C ALA A 265 -22.91 -3.39 1.53
N VAL A 266 -22.86 -4.53 2.22
CA VAL A 266 -24.00 -5.03 3.00
C VAL A 266 -24.35 -4.06 4.13
N ALA A 267 -23.36 -3.49 4.81
CA ALA A 267 -23.62 -2.50 5.85
C ALA A 267 -24.25 -1.19 5.36
N ALA A 268 -24.25 -0.93 4.05
CA ALA A 268 -24.96 0.20 3.47
C ALA A 268 -26.45 -0.09 3.27
N GLU A 269 -26.89 -1.35 3.24
CA GLU A 269 -28.30 -1.71 3.02
C GLU A 269 -29.25 -1.20 4.10
N PRO A 270 -28.95 -1.32 5.41
CA PRO A 270 -29.85 -0.80 6.45
C PRO A 270 -30.11 0.71 6.32
N ALA A 271 -29.10 1.47 5.85
CA ALA A 271 -29.16 2.93 5.78
C ALA A 271 -29.68 3.46 4.45
N LEU A 272 -29.39 2.78 3.34
CA LEU A 272 -29.59 3.28 1.96
C LEU A 272 -30.32 2.28 1.06
N GLY A 273 -30.76 1.14 1.59
CA GLY A 273 -31.37 0.04 0.86
C GLY A 273 -30.41 -0.60 -0.15
N HIS A 274 -30.96 -1.36 -1.10
CA HIS A 274 -30.19 -2.01 -2.16
C HIS A 274 -29.40 -1.02 -3.03
N PHE A 275 -29.88 0.22 -3.17
CA PHE A 275 -29.12 1.28 -3.84
C PHE A 275 -27.78 1.55 -3.14
N GLY A 276 -27.76 1.56 -1.81
CA GLY A 276 -26.54 1.69 -1.01
C GLY A 276 -25.54 0.57 -1.28
N PHE A 277 -26.02 -0.68 -1.30
CA PHE A 277 -25.21 -1.85 -1.63
C PHE A 277 -24.54 -1.71 -3.01
N VAL A 278 -25.32 -1.38 -4.04
CA VAL A 278 -24.82 -1.22 -5.41
C VAL A 278 -23.82 -0.07 -5.49
N LEU A 279 -24.14 1.07 -4.86
CA LEU A 279 -23.29 2.26 -4.86
C LEU A 279 -21.91 1.98 -4.24
N ILE A 280 -21.89 1.33 -3.08
CA ILE A 280 -20.66 0.95 -2.39
C ILE A 280 -19.90 -0.13 -3.17
N SER A 281 -20.60 -1.09 -3.75
CA SER A 281 -19.96 -2.14 -4.56
C SER A 281 -19.29 -1.56 -5.81
N ILE A 282 -19.91 -0.60 -6.49
CA ILE A 282 -19.28 0.13 -7.60
C ILE A 282 -18.07 0.94 -7.12
N ALA A 283 -18.19 1.62 -5.99
CA ALA A 283 -17.07 2.36 -5.40
C ALA A 283 -15.90 1.43 -5.06
N ALA A 284 -16.19 0.25 -4.53
CA ALA A 284 -15.22 -0.78 -4.20
C ALA A 284 -14.52 -1.31 -5.45
N LEU A 285 -15.26 -1.62 -6.51
CA LEU A 285 -14.71 -2.05 -7.80
C LEU A 285 -13.78 -1.00 -8.41
N LEU A 286 -14.22 0.25 -8.48
CA LEU A 286 -13.38 1.36 -8.96
C LEU A 286 -12.14 1.55 -8.10
N SER A 287 -12.31 1.47 -6.78
CA SER A 287 -11.25 1.67 -5.81
C SER A 287 -10.17 0.60 -5.87
N THR A 288 -10.56 -0.67 -5.88
CA THR A 288 -9.67 -1.83 -5.92
C THR A 288 -8.96 -1.92 -7.27
N ALA A 289 -9.67 -1.66 -8.39
CA ALA A 289 -9.08 -1.54 -9.72
C ALA A 289 -7.99 -0.44 -9.80
N SER A 290 -8.32 0.74 -9.29
CA SER A 290 -7.38 1.87 -9.19
C SER A 290 -6.16 1.53 -8.32
N ALA A 291 -6.36 0.83 -7.19
CA ALA A 291 -5.27 0.39 -6.32
C ALA A 291 -4.37 -0.67 -6.98
N VAL A 292 -4.94 -1.66 -7.68
CA VAL A 292 -4.16 -2.63 -8.50
C VAL A 292 -3.27 -1.87 -9.47
N ASN A 293 -3.84 -0.91 -10.21
CA ASN A 293 -3.13 -0.14 -11.20
C ASN A 293 -2.02 0.74 -10.60
N ALA A 294 -2.32 1.49 -9.54
CA ALA A 294 -1.38 2.38 -8.87
C ALA A 294 -0.20 1.61 -8.26
N THR A 295 -0.47 0.46 -7.65
CA THR A 295 0.57 -0.36 -7.03
C THR A 295 1.36 -1.16 -8.06
N LEU A 296 0.74 -1.64 -9.15
CA LEU A 296 1.46 -2.27 -10.27
C LEU A 296 2.42 -1.26 -10.94
N PHE A 297 1.99 -0.01 -11.09
CA PHE A 297 2.86 1.07 -11.56
C PHE A 297 3.99 1.38 -10.56
N GLY A 298 3.67 1.44 -9.26
CA GLY A 298 4.64 1.64 -8.19
C GLY A 298 5.68 0.53 -8.10
N SER A 299 5.23 -0.73 -8.16
CA SER A 299 6.08 -1.92 -8.10
C SER A 299 6.97 -2.05 -9.33
N ALA A 300 6.48 -1.67 -10.52
CA ALA A 300 7.29 -1.62 -11.73
C ALA A 300 8.43 -0.58 -11.59
N ASN A 301 8.17 0.59 -10.99
CA ASN A 301 9.23 1.57 -10.71
C ASN A 301 10.25 1.04 -9.68
N VAL A 302 9.80 0.34 -8.64
CA VAL A 302 10.67 -0.30 -7.65
C VAL A 302 11.52 -1.40 -8.31
N ALA A 303 10.89 -2.29 -9.08
CA ALA A 303 11.55 -3.34 -9.84
C ALA A 303 12.57 -2.77 -10.83
N TYR A 304 12.21 -1.72 -11.56
CA TYR A 304 13.11 -1.01 -12.47
C TYR A 304 14.31 -0.40 -11.73
N GLN A 305 14.09 0.26 -10.59
CA GLN A 305 15.19 0.80 -9.78
C GLN A 305 16.10 -0.30 -9.21
N ILE A 306 15.54 -1.46 -8.89
CA ILE A 306 16.31 -2.64 -8.49
C ILE A 306 17.09 -3.17 -9.71
N ALA A 307 16.46 -3.31 -10.87
CA ALA A 307 16.98 -3.92 -12.09
C ALA A 307 18.04 -3.07 -12.82
N LYS A 308 17.76 -1.79 -13.07
CA LYS A 308 18.69 -0.83 -13.72
C LYS A 308 19.99 -0.67 -12.95
N ASN A 309 19.93 -0.79 -11.61
CA ASN A 309 21.09 -0.83 -10.74
C ASN A 309 21.63 -2.28 -10.56
N GLY A 310 21.52 -3.09 -11.61
CA GLY A 310 22.09 -4.42 -11.77
C GLY A 310 21.43 -5.53 -10.96
N GLY A 311 20.10 -5.59 -10.83
CA GLY A 311 19.42 -6.38 -9.79
C GLY A 311 18.43 -7.48 -10.15
N LEU A 312 18.14 -7.76 -11.42
CA LEU A 312 17.22 -8.84 -11.82
C LEU A 312 17.79 -9.63 -13.03
N PRO A 313 17.39 -10.91 -13.25
CA PRO A 313 17.76 -11.73 -14.42
C PRO A 313 17.80 -10.93 -15.73
N PRO A 314 18.64 -11.26 -16.73
CA PRO A 314 18.63 -10.56 -18.03
C PRO A 314 17.26 -10.60 -18.73
N ALA A 315 16.36 -11.49 -18.28
CA ALA A 315 14.95 -11.58 -18.65
C ALA A 315 14.03 -10.58 -17.90
N PHE A 316 14.57 -9.58 -17.22
CA PHE A 316 13.86 -8.35 -16.80
C PHE A 316 14.34 -7.12 -17.57
N ASP A 317 15.42 -7.26 -18.36
CA ASP A 317 16.15 -6.21 -19.05
C ASP A 317 16.11 -6.42 -20.59
N LYS A 318 15.40 -7.44 -21.08
CA LYS A 318 15.17 -7.59 -22.52
C LYS A 318 13.97 -6.72 -22.91
N GLN A 319 14.20 -5.91 -23.94
CA GLN A 319 13.17 -5.13 -24.58
C GLN A 319 12.21 -6.05 -25.34
N LEU A 320 11.01 -6.25 -24.81
CA LEU A 320 9.88 -6.77 -25.58
C LEU A 320 9.27 -5.59 -26.36
N TRP A 321 9.37 -5.65 -27.68
CA TRP A 321 8.89 -4.59 -28.58
C TRP A 321 9.40 -3.17 -28.23
N GLY A 322 10.69 -3.06 -27.84
CA GLY A 322 11.33 -1.78 -27.56
C GLY A 322 10.91 -1.11 -26.24
N LYS A 323 10.27 -1.84 -25.31
CA LYS A 323 9.92 -1.37 -23.96
C LYS A 323 10.39 -2.33 -22.86
N ASP A 324 10.79 -1.78 -21.72
CA ASP A 324 11.22 -2.54 -20.52
C ASP A 324 10.00 -3.14 -19.79
N ALA A 325 9.37 -4.17 -20.37
CA ALA A 325 8.07 -4.69 -19.96
C ALA A 325 8.09 -6.05 -19.24
N GLU A 326 9.20 -6.78 -19.26
CA GLU A 326 9.27 -8.13 -18.69
C GLU A 326 8.96 -8.15 -17.19
N GLY A 327 9.44 -7.14 -16.46
CA GLY A 327 9.15 -7.01 -15.03
C GLY A 327 7.66 -6.89 -14.71
N LEU A 328 6.90 -6.24 -15.59
CA LEU A 328 5.45 -6.09 -15.45
C LEU A 328 4.73 -7.45 -15.58
N PHE A 329 5.12 -8.28 -16.54
CA PHE A 329 4.56 -9.62 -16.72
C PHE A 329 4.98 -10.58 -15.59
N ILE A 330 6.21 -10.48 -15.10
CA ILE A 330 6.67 -11.30 -13.97
C ILE A 330 5.95 -10.87 -12.68
N THR A 331 5.74 -9.56 -12.45
CA THR A 331 4.88 -9.10 -11.36
C THR A 331 3.48 -9.69 -11.51
N ALA A 332 2.85 -9.60 -12.69
CA ALA A 332 1.51 -10.14 -12.92
C ALA A 332 1.42 -11.65 -12.63
N ALA A 333 2.40 -12.43 -13.08
CA ALA A 333 2.45 -13.87 -12.83
C ALA A 333 2.57 -14.20 -11.33
N LEU A 334 3.42 -13.47 -10.59
CA LEU A 334 3.56 -13.64 -9.15
C LEU A 334 2.27 -13.24 -8.41
N VAL A 335 1.61 -12.14 -8.82
CA VAL A 335 0.33 -11.72 -8.25
C VAL A 335 -0.73 -12.81 -8.46
N ILE A 336 -0.87 -13.33 -9.69
CA ILE A 336 -1.80 -14.41 -10.00
C ILE A 336 -1.52 -15.65 -9.14
N PHE A 337 -0.25 -16.01 -8.93
CA PHE A 337 0.12 -17.09 -8.03
C PHE A 337 -0.41 -16.85 -6.60
N PHE A 338 -0.20 -15.67 -6.03
CA PHE A 338 -0.70 -15.36 -4.67
C PHE A 338 -2.22 -15.39 -4.59
N VAL A 339 -2.92 -14.85 -5.59
CA VAL A 339 -4.38 -14.88 -5.69
C VAL A 339 -4.93 -16.30 -5.73
N LEU A 340 -4.27 -17.21 -6.46
CA LEU A 340 -4.74 -18.59 -6.63
C LEU A 340 -4.44 -19.50 -5.44
N VAL A 341 -3.38 -19.21 -4.68
CA VAL A 341 -2.90 -20.07 -3.59
C VAL A 341 -3.41 -19.63 -2.22
N PHE A 342 -3.61 -18.33 -2.01
CA PHE A 342 -3.90 -17.77 -0.68
C PHE A 342 -5.27 -17.08 -0.64
N PRO A 343 -6.06 -17.28 0.44
CA PRO A 343 -7.32 -16.55 0.64
C PRO A 343 -7.07 -15.07 0.97
N LEU A 344 -8.11 -14.23 0.89
CA LEU A 344 -8.01 -12.78 1.16
C LEU A 344 -7.35 -12.49 2.52
N SER A 345 -7.81 -13.14 3.59
CA SER A 345 -7.31 -12.91 4.94
C SER A 345 -5.80 -13.22 5.08
N ALA A 346 -5.32 -14.21 4.32
CA ALA A 346 -3.91 -14.56 4.24
C ALA A 346 -3.11 -13.49 3.51
N VAL A 347 -3.53 -13.07 2.31
CA VAL A 347 -2.81 -12.02 1.56
C VAL A 347 -2.86 -10.67 2.28
N ALA A 348 -3.94 -10.35 3.01
CA ALA A 348 -4.02 -9.17 3.87
C ALA A 348 -2.98 -9.22 5.00
N SER A 349 -2.94 -10.33 5.75
CA SER A 349 -2.00 -10.52 6.85
C SER A 349 -0.55 -10.53 6.36
N MET A 350 -0.28 -11.19 5.24
CA MET A 350 1.04 -11.22 4.62
C MET A 350 1.45 -9.83 4.11
N GLY A 351 0.60 -9.13 3.35
CA GLY A 351 0.90 -7.78 2.86
C GLY A 351 1.26 -6.85 4.01
N SER A 352 0.42 -6.84 5.05
CA SER A 352 0.66 -6.03 6.26
C SER A 352 1.93 -6.39 7.00
N ALA A 353 2.18 -7.68 7.27
CA ALA A 353 3.40 -8.12 7.95
C ALA A 353 4.66 -7.77 7.14
N GLY A 354 4.59 -7.90 5.82
CA GLY A 354 5.66 -7.49 4.91
C GLY A 354 5.96 -6.00 5.03
N PHE A 355 4.95 -5.14 4.91
CA PHE A 355 5.15 -3.69 5.00
C PHE A 355 5.53 -3.20 6.40
N LEU A 356 5.08 -3.84 7.47
CA LEU A 356 5.54 -3.54 8.82
C LEU A 356 7.06 -3.76 8.95
N LEU A 357 7.59 -4.87 8.41
CA LEU A 357 9.04 -5.13 8.37
C LEU A 357 9.79 -4.15 7.46
N VAL A 358 9.26 -3.87 6.27
CA VAL A 358 9.86 -2.90 5.34
C VAL A 358 9.94 -1.52 5.98
N TYR A 359 8.87 -1.06 6.64
CA TYR A 359 8.86 0.24 7.29
C TYR A 359 9.75 0.26 8.53
N ALA A 360 9.79 -0.81 9.33
CA ALA A 360 10.79 -0.92 10.40
C ALA A 360 12.22 -0.79 9.84
N ALA A 361 12.53 -1.46 8.73
CA ALA A 361 13.83 -1.37 8.07
C ALA A 361 14.13 0.03 7.53
N VAL A 362 13.17 0.71 6.89
CA VAL A 362 13.32 2.11 6.45
C VAL A 362 13.58 3.03 7.64
N ASN A 363 12.83 2.88 8.74
CA ASN A 363 13.01 3.71 9.93
C ASN A 363 14.37 3.46 10.62
N VAL A 364 14.84 2.21 10.68
CA VAL A 364 16.21 1.89 11.15
C VAL A 364 17.25 2.53 10.23
N GLY A 365 17.06 2.46 8.92
CA GLY A 365 17.90 3.15 7.95
C GLY A 365 17.90 4.67 8.19
N HIS A 366 16.73 5.27 8.42
CA HIS A 366 16.59 6.69 8.71
C HIS A 366 17.34 7.11 9.98
N LEU A 367 17.29 6.30 11.06
CA LEU A 367 18.06 6.58 12.28
C LEU A 367 19.56 6.70 11.99
N ARG A 368 20.11 5.86 11.11
CA ARG A 368 21.53 5.85 10.76
C ARG A 368 21.97 7.10 10.01
N ILE A 369 21.07 7.67 9.20
CA ILE A 369 21.34 8.88 8.41
C ILE A 369 20.59 10.12 8.94
N ARG A 370 20.11 10.09 10.18
CA ARG A 370 19.27 11.13 10.79
C ARG A 370 19.90 12.53 10.74
N SER A 371 21.24 12.60 10.84
CA SER A 371 21.99 13.86 10.75
C SER A 371 21.80 14.57 9.41
N GLN A 372 21.53 13.82 8.33
CA GLN A 372 21.32 14.38 6.99
C GLN A 372 19.90 14.93 6.80
N THR A 373 18.92 14.47 7.59
CA THR A 373 17.50 14.84 7.45
C THR A 373 17.02 15.86 8.48
N GLY A 374 17.81 16.11 9.53
CA GLY A 374 17.42 16.97 10.65
C GLY A 374 16.21 16.44 11.43
N ALA A 375 15.95 15.14 11.36
CA ALA A 375 14.82 14.51 12.04
C ALA A 375 15.07 14.35 13.55
N LYS A 376 13.99 14.41 14.34
CA LYS A 376 14.01 14.06 15.77
C LYS A 376 14.10 12.55 15.90
N ALA A 377 14.79 12.06 16.93
CA ALA A 377 15.01 10.63 17.12
C ALA A 377 13.74 9.89 17.58
N TRP A 378 13.03 10.48 18.54
CA TRP A 378 11.92 9.82 19.24
C TRP A 378 10.79 9.34 18.29
N PRO A 379 10.35 10.07 17.25
CA PRO A 379 9.31 9.56 16.36
C PRO A 379 9.79 8.37 15.53
N ILE A 380 11.08 8.34 15.19
CA ILE A 380 11.67 7.25 14.41
C ILE A 380 11.81 6.00 15.29
N TYR A 381 12.23 6.15 16.55
CA TYR A 381 12.21 5.04 17.53
C TYR A 381 10.80 4.51 17.75
N SER A 382 9.81 5.38 17.94
CA SER A 382 8.41 4.99 18.05
C SER A 382 7.93 4.25 16.82
N ALA A 383 8.28 4.69 15.61
CA ALA A 383 7.94 4.01 14.36
C ALA A 383 8.48 2.57 14.33
N ILE A 384 9.75 2.37 14.70
CA ILE A 384 10.40 1.05 14.73
C ILE A 384 9.71 0.14 15.74
N VAL A 385 9.57 0.60 16.98
CA VAL A 385 8.97 -0.19 18.06
C VAL A 385 7.54 -0.57 17.72
N LEU A 386 6.72 0.39 17.29
CA LEU A 386 5.31 0.13 16.97
C LEU A 386 5.14 -0.78 15.75
N CYS A 387 5.95 -0.61 14.69
CA CYS A 387 5.91 -1.53 13.56
C CYS A 387 6.28 -2.96 13.97
N LEU A 388 7.32 -3.12 14.80
CA LEU A 388 7.75 -4.43 15.30
C LEU A 388 6.72 -5.06 16.25
N VAL A 389 6.07 -4.26 17.11
CA VAL A 389 4.99 -4.74 17.98
C VAL A 389 3.82 -5.25 17.14
N LEU A 390 3.32 -4.47 16.18
CA LEU A 390 2.25 -4.94 15.29
C LEU A 390 2.67 -6.18 14.51
N PHE A 391 3.92 -6.21 14.02
CA PHE A 391 4.44 -7.38 13.31
C PHE A 391 4.46 -8.63 14.18
N VAL A 392 4.96 -8.55 15.43
CA VAL A 392 5.05 -9.71 16.32
C VAL A 392 3.67 -10.27 16.65
N PHE A 393 2.71 -9.40 16.96
CA PHE A 393 1.33 -9.84 17.27
C PHE A 393 0.65 -10.42 16.03
N LEU A 394 0.77 -9.76 14.88
CA LEU A 394 0.23 -10.25 13.61
C LEU A 394 0.85 -11.59 13.21
N PHE A 395 2.18 -11.70 13.29
CA PHE A 395 2.89 -12.91 12.92
C PHE A 395 2.57 -14.06 13.89
N GLY A 396 2.43 -13.78 15.19
CA GLY A 396 1.92 -14.75 16.17
C GLY A 396 0.53 -15.26 15.79
N TYR A 397 -0.38 -14.36 15.44
CA TYR A 397 -1.70 -14.73 14.91
C TYR A 397 -1.59 -15.58 13.64
N MET A 398 -0.72 -15.21 12.68
CA MET A 398 -0.51 -16.02 11.48
C MET A 398 0.03 -17.41 11.80
N VAL A 399 0.93 -17.57 12.78
CA VAL A 399 1.45 -18.89 13.19
C VAL A 399 0.34 -19.75 13.82
N MET A 400 -0.57 -19.15 14.57
CA MET A 400 -1.65 -19.88 15.24
C MET A 400 -2.80 -20.23 14.29
N GLU A 401 -3.29 -19.25 13.54
CA GLU A 401 -4.54 -19.33 12.77
C GLU A 401 -4.32 -19.48 11.25
N GLN A 402 -3.16 -19.09 10.72
CA GLN A 402 -2.89 -19.04 9.28
C GLN A 402 -1.50 -19.58 8.93
N ARG A 403 -1.18 -20.80 9.40
CA ARG A 403 0.19 -21.38 9.33
C ARG A 403 0.82 -21.30 7.95
N LEU A 404 0.05 -21.56 6.89
CA LEU A 404 0.54 -21.48 5.52
C LEU A 404 1.02 -20.06 5.17
N SER A 405 0.28 -19.04 5.57
CA SER A 405 0.64 -17.62 5.39
C SER A 405 1.91 -17.25 6.16
N ALA A 406 2.07 -17.76 7.40
CA ALA A 406 3.27 -17.53 8.21
C ALA A 406 4.51 -18.16 7.55
N ILE A 407 4.40 -19.42 7.10
CA ILE A 407 5.48 -20.12 6.39
C ILE A 407 5.81 -19.37 5.10
N ALA A 408 4.81 -19.01 4.31
CA ALA A 408 5.00 -18.28 3.06
C ALA A 408 5.67 -16.91 3.28
N MET A 409 5.37 -16.22 4.37
CA MET A 409 6.03 -14.97 4.74
C MET A 409 7.53 -15.18 5.03
N VAL A 410 7.86 -16.18 5.85
CA VAL A 410 9.26 -16.53 6.15
C VAL A 410 9.99 -16.94 4.87
N VAL A 411 9.38 -17.78 4.04
CA VAL A 411 9.92 -18.18 2.74
C VAL A 411 10.13 -16.97 1.84
N THR A 412 9.19 -16.02 1.78
CA THR A 412 9.32 -14.79 0.98
C THR A 412 10.53 -13.96 1.43
N PHE A 413 10.74 -13.82 2.75
CA PHE A 413 11.91 -13.12 3.29
C PHE A 413 13.23 -13.86 2.98
N LEU A 414 13.27 -15.19 3.19
CA LEU A 414 14.44 -16.01 2.88
C LEU A 414 14.76 -16.02 1.39
N LEU A 415 13.75 -16.10 0.52
CA LEU A 415 13.90 -15.97 -0.92
C LEU A 415 14.47 -14.61 -1.30
N SER A 416 14.02 -13.53 -0.66
CA SER A 416 14.58 -12.19 -0.91
C SER A 416 16.07 -12.12 -0.58
N TRP A 417 16.48 -12.77 0.51
CA TRP A 417 17.90 -12.87 0.89
C TRP A 417 18.69 -13.76 -0.06
N LEU A 418 18.15 -14.92 -0.46
CA LEU A 418 18.76 -15.83 -1.43
C LEU A 418 18.93 -15.16 -2.80
N ILE A 419 17.91 -14.45 -3.28
CA ILE A 419 17.95 -13.69 -4.53
C ILE A 419 19.07 -12.65 -4.45
N GLU A 420 19.12 -11.81 -3.42
CA GLU A 420 20.15 -10.78 -3.30
C GLU A 420 21.57 -11.37 -3.15
N THR A 421 21.74 -12.43 -2.36
CA THR A 421 23.05 -13.04 -2.14
C THR A 421 23.59 -13.73 -3.39
N TRP A 422 22.74 -14.52 -4.06
CA TRP A 422 23.09 -15.18 -5.32
C TRP A 422 23.39 -14.15 -6.41
N TRP A 423 22.53 -13.15 -6.54
CA TRP A 423 22.64 -12.15 -7.59
C TRP A 423 23.87 -11.25 -7.41
N ARG A 424 24.08 -10.69 -6.21
CA ARG A 424 25.27 -9.88 -5.91
C ARG A 424 26.56 -10.68 -6.02
N GLY A 425 26.53 -11.98 -5.71
CA GLY A 425 27.67 -12.89 -5.87
C GLY A 425 28.03 -13.15 -7.33
N ARG A 426 27.04 -13.27 -8.23
CA ARG A 426 27.25 -13.54 -9.67
C ARG A 426 27.55 -12.31 -10.51
N THR A 427 26.98 -11.16 -10.16
CA THR A 427 26.99 -9.95 -11.02
C THR A 427 27.81 -8.80 -10.45
N HIS A 428 28.40 -8.95 -9.25
CA HIS A 428 29.08 -7.87 -8.52
C HIS A 428 28.23 -6.59 -8.38
N ARG A 429 26.91 -6.77 -8.28
CA ARG A 429 25.91 -5.71 -8.15
C ARG A 429 26.30 -4.65 -7.12
N SER A 430 26.12 -3.38 -7.50
CA SER A 430 26.32 -2.21 -6.65
C SER A 430 25.22 -1.18 -6.89
N PHE A 431 24.75 -0.53 -5.82
CA PHE A 431 23.82 0.59 -5.87
C PHE A 431 24.52 1.96 -5.98
N LYS A 432 25.80 1.99 -6.34
CA LYS A 432 26.59 3.24 -6.39
C LYS A 432 25.98 4.28 -7.36
N GLN A 433 25.52 3.85 -8.53
CA GLN A 433 24.86 4.76 -9.49
C GLN A 433 23.62 5.44 -8.89
N LEU A 434 22.77 4.69 -8.18
CA LEU A 434 21.61 5.25 -7.47
C LEU A 434 22.04 6.26 -6.39
N LEU A 435 23.13 5.99 -5.67
CA LEU A 435 23.66 6.91 -4.65
C LEU A 435 24.19 8.21 -5.29
N ASP A 436 24.87 8.09 -6.42
CA ASP A 436 25.45 9.21 -7.18
C ASP A 436 24.35 10.10 -7.78
N GLU A 437 23.30 9.51 -8.39
CA GLU A 437 22.16 10.26 -8.96
C GLU A 437 21.44 11.13 -7.93
N VAL A 438 21.38 10.68 -6.68
CA VAL A 438 20.72 11.41 -5.59
C VAL A 438 21.62 12.50 -5.03
N GLU A 439 22.94 12.28 -4.98
CA GLU A 439 23.92 13.25 -4.46
C GLU A 439 24.18 14.41 -5.42
N HIS A 440 24.15 14.16 -6.73
CA HIS A 440 24.47 15.15 -7.76
C HIS A 440 23.26 15.94 -8.26
N ARG A 441 22.05 15.68 -7.73
CA ARG A 441 20.89 16.53 -8.01
C ARG A 441 21.14 17.91 -7.40
N PRO A 442 21.08 19.01 -8.19
CA PRO A 442 21.28 20.35 -7.65
C PRO A 442 20.27 20.56 -6.52
N LYS A 443 20.78 20.85 -5.31
CA LYS A 443 19.96 21.23 -4.16
C LYS A 443 19.09 22.39 -4.65
N ALA A 444 17.79 22.16 -4.82
CA ALA A 444 16.87 23.20 -5.24
C ALA A 444 17.02 24.34 -4.23
N VAL A 445 17.54 25.47 -4.71
CA VAL A 445 17.85 26.66 -3.92
C VAL A 445 16.70 26.90 -2.97
N SER A 446 16.99 26.84 -1.67
CA SER A 446 16.09 27.24 -0.61
C SER A 446 15.83 28.74 -0.80
N GLY A 447 14.84 29.08 -1.62
CA GLY A 447 14.34 30.44 -1.74
C GLY A 447 13.76 30.84 -0.39
N SER A 448 14.45 31.82 0.21
CA SER A 448 14.10 32.66 1.36
C SER A 448 12.61 32.89 1.55
#